data_AF-A0AAE6ZEJ3-F1
#
_entry.id   AF-A0AAE6ZEJ3-F1
#
_cell.length_a   1.000
_cell.length_b   1.000
_cell.length_c   1.000
_cell.angle_alpha   90.00
_cell.angle_beta   90.00
_cell.angle_gamma   90.00
#
_symmetry.space_group_name_H-M   'P 1'
#
loop_
_entity.id
_entity.type
_entity.pdbx_description
1 polymer ?
#
loop_
_entity_poly.entity_id
_entity_poly.type
_entity_poly.pdbx_seq_one_letter_code
_entity_poly.pdbx_strand_id
1 'polypeptide(L)'
;MMEETPYKLKKEFPSLNNLLLVREYSIAMYPYGDPLEPSINFIVPDHISAHPFIRRLKMLMCRIIAIQNDFASIEKELAIDTEVLNIILVIRHQYKVSIEEACKEAMRIHDEYVNEFVELQQHLPDFGVHQKDMERFVHYMALMISGLEAWYHKGRSTRYKTPGAYPAPEYGRRVL
;
A
#
# COMPACT_ATOMS: atom_id res chain seq x y z
N MET A 1 0.81 9.38 9.70
CA MET A 1 -0.17 10.29 10.34
C MET A 1 0.31 11.73 10.33
N MET A 2 1.44 12.10 10.94
CA MET A 2 1.90 13.51 10.98
C MET A 2 2.15 14.12 9.59
N GLU A 3 2.75 13.39 8.64
CA GLU A 3 2.99 13.88 7.27
C GLU A 3 1.71 14.04 6.43
N GLU A 4 0.62 13.34 6.81
CA GLU A 4 -0.66 13.45 6.11
C GLU A 4 -1.45 14.69 6.55
N THR A 5 -1.29 15.07 7.82
CA THR A 5 -2.08 16.12 8.47
C THR A 5 -2.05 17.45 7.72
N PRO A 6 -0.89 17.99 7.27
CA PRO A 6 -0.85 19.24 6.53
C PRO A 6 -1.70 19.21 5.26
N TYR A 7 -1.65 18.12 4.49
CA TYR A 7 -2.43 17.95 3.27
C TYR A 7 -3.93 17.91 3.58
N LYS A 8 -4.34 17.13 4.58
CA LYS A 8 -5.75 17.00 4.96
C LYS A 8 -6.34 18.29 5.51
N LEU A 9 -5.60 19.02 6.36
CA LEU A 9 -6.06 20.29 6.94
C LEU A 9 -6.21 21.39 5.89
N LYS A 10 -5.27 21.47 4.93
CA LYS A 10 -5.32 22.45 3.84
C LYS A 10 -6.19 22.02 2.66
N LYS A 11 -6.57 20.73 2.60
CA LYS A 11 -7.22 20.09 1.45
C LYS A 11 -6.41 20.26 0.16
N GLU A 12 -5.09 20.19 0.31
CA GLU A 12 -4.14 20.30 -0.79
C GLU A 12 -3.71 18.89 -1.21
N PHE A 13 -3.75 18.62 -2.52
CA PHE A 13 -3.24 17.37 -3.04
C PHE A 13 -1.72 17.38 -3.08
N PRO A 14 -1.03 16.31 -2.61
CA PRO A 14 0.39 16.14 -2.87
C PRO A 14 0.64 15.88 -4.37
N SER A 15 1.91 15.93 -4.78
CA SER A 15 2.32 15.29 -6.03
C SER A 15 2.22 13.76 -5.89
N LEU A 16 2.08 13.05 -7.01
CA LEU A 16 2.06 11.59 -7.05
C LEU A 16 3.29 10.98 -6.36
N ASN A 17 4.47 11.55 -6.58
CA ASN A 17 5.70 11.07 -5.95
C ASN A 17 5.67 11.26 -4.42
N ASN A 18 5.20 12.41 -3.95
CA ASN A 18 5.08 12.66 -2.50
C ASN A 18 4.01 11.75 -1.88
N LEU A 19 2.89 11.52 -2.57
CA LEU A 19 1.88 10.56 -2.11
C LEU A 19 2.50 9.18 -1.92
N LEU A 20 3.20 8.65 -2.92
CA LEU A 20 3.78 7.30 -2.86
C LEU A 20 4.76 7.14 -1.70
N LEU A 21 5.55 8.19 -1.42
CA LEU A 21 6.45 8.23 -0.26
C LEU A 21 5.67 8.23 1.07
N VAL A 22 4.61 9.04 1.17
CA VAL A 22 3.79 9.11 2.39
C VAL A 22 3.04 7.80 2.62
N ARG A 23 2.41 7.25 1.57
CA ARG A 23 1.60 6.02 1.63
C ARG A 23 2.42 4.79 1.96
N GLU A 24 3.68 4.72 1.53
CA GLU A 24 4.62 3.66 1.88
C GLU A 24 4.74 3.46 3.40
N TYR A 25 4.72 4.55 4.19
CA TYR A 25 4.75 4.48 5.65
C TYR A 25 3.35 4.52 6.28
N SER A 26 2.42 5.28 5.71
CA SER A 26 1.11 5.51 6.34
C SER A 26 0.16 4.32 6.28
N ILE A 27 0.39 3.39 5.35
CA ILE A 27 -0.30 2.10 5.32
C ILE A 27 0.16 1.16 6.44
N ALA A 28 1.20 1.52 7.17
CA ALA A 28 1.76 0.79 8.33
C ALA A 28 2.26 -0.64 8.02
N MET A 29 2.51 -0.98 6.76
CA MET A 29 2.93 -2.33 6.40
C MET A 29 4.35 -2.69 6.80
N TYR A 30 5.23 -1.73 7.09
CA TYR A 30 6.52 -2.02 7.70
C TYR A 30 6.36 -2.70 9.08
N PRO A 31 5.73 -2.07 10.09
CA PRO A 31 5.53 -2.71 11.39
C PRO A 31 4.55 -3.90 11.33
N TYR A 32 3.55 -3.88 10.45
CA TYR A 32 2.66 -5.05 10.26
C TYR A 32 3.35 -6.21 9.53
N GLY A 33 4.49 -5.97 8.87
CA GLY A 33 5.33 -6.99 8.27
C GLY A 33 6.26 -7.68 9.25
N ASP A 34 6.60 -7.05 10.38
CA ASP A 34 7.51 -7.61 11.39
C ASP A 34 7.08 -9.00 11.92
N PRO A 35 5.77 -9.26 12.18
CA PRO A 35 5.32 -10.60 12.59
C PRO A 35 5.54 -11.71 11.57
N LEU A 36 5.89 -11.40 10.31
CA LEU A 36 6.19 -12.40 9.29
C LEU A 36 7.40 -13.24 9.73
N GLU A 37 8.48 -12.61 10.19
CA GLU A 37 9.71 -13.27 10.62
C GLU A 37 9.48 -14.36 11.68
N PRO A 38 8.85 -14.07 12.84
CA PRO A 38 8.55 -15.12 13.81
C PRO A 38 7.51 -16.13 13.30
N SER A 39 6.59 -15.76 12.40
CA SER A 39 5.60 -16.70 11.84
C SER A 39 6.23 -17.81 11.00
N ILE A 40 7.41 -17.55 10.43
CA ILE A 40 8.18 -18.54 9.67
C ILE A 40 9.37 -19.11 10.44
N ASN A 41 9.44 -18.85 11.76
CA ASN A 41 10.53 -19.24 12.65
C ASN A 41 11.91 -18.85 12.12
N PHE A 42 12.02 -17.65 11.54
CA PHE A 42 13.26 -17.13 10.98
C PHE A 42 13.30 -15.61 11.13
N ILE A 43 14.29 -15.13 11.89
CA ILE A 43 14.59 -13.69 12.02
C ILE A 43 15.60 -13.32 10.94
N VAL A 44 15.26 -12.35 10.11
CA VAL A 44 16.12 -11.94 9.00
C VAL A 44 17.34 -11.22 9.57
N PRO A 45 18.58 -11.68 9.30
CA PRO A 45 19.77 -10.98 9.78
C PRO A 45 19.82 -9.53 9.31
N ASP A 46 20.29 -8.61 10.16
CA ASP A 46 20.30 -7.17 9.87
C ASP A 46 20.99 -6.83 8.55
N HIS A 47 22.10 -7.49 8.24
CA HIS A 47 22.85 -7.27 6.99
C HIS A 47 22.05 -7.70 5.74
N ILE A 48 21.20 -8.72 5.86
CA ILE A 48 20.27 -9.16 4.79
C ILE A 48 19.06 -8.23 4.72
N SER A 49 18.48 -7.85 5.87
CA SER A 49 17.36 -6.90 5.93
C SER A 49 17.75 -5.52 5.36
N ALA A 50 19.00 -5.10 5.57
CA ALA A 50 19.56 -3.89 5.01
C ALA A 50 19.95 -4.00 3.52
N HIS A 51 19.97 -5.21 2.95
CA HIS A 51 20.32 -5.43 1.56
C HIS A 51 19.36 -4.65 0.63
N PRO A 52 19.85 -3.89 -0.37
CA PRO A 52 19.00 -3.04 -1.22
C PRO A 52 17.85 -3.79 -1.89
N PHE A 53 18.09 -5.05 -2.28
CA PHE A 53 17.09 -5.94 -2.87
C PHE A 53 15.91 -6.21 -1.92
N ILE A 54 16.21 -6.50 -0.65
CA ILE A 54 15.19 -6.77 0.37
C ILE A 54 14.45 -5.48 0.75
N ARG A 55 15.17 -4.36 0.85
CA ARG A 55 14.54 -3.04 1.03
C ARG A 55 13.57 -2.71 -0.10
N ARG A 56 13.95 -3.00 -1.36
CA ARG A 56 13.07 -2.79 -2.51
C ARG A 56 11.83 -3.67 -2.47
N LEU A 57 11.96 -4.95 -2.15
CA LEU A 57 10.82 -5.85 -1.96
C LEU A 57 9.86 -5.35 -0.86
N LYS A 58 10.38 -4.91 0.30
CA LYS A 58 9.56 -4.36 1.40
C LYS A 58 8.84 -3.08 0.96
N MET A 59 9.53 -2.19 0.24
CA MET A 59 8.97 -0.97 -0.32
C MET A 59 7.85 -1.26 -1.34
N LEU A 60 8.07 -2.20 -2.27
CA LEU A 60 7.08 -2.62 -3.25
C LEU A 60 5.84 -3.21 -2.58
N MET A 61 6.02 -4.12 -1.61
CA MET A 61 4.93 -4.68 -0.82
C MET A 61 4.06 -3.59 -0.19
N CYS A 62 4.67 -2.60 0.47
CA CYS A 62 3.94 -1.49 1.09
C CYS A 62 3.15 -0.68 0.06
N ARG A 63 3.75 -0.34 -1.09
CA ARG A 63 3.09 0.45 -2.13
C ARG A 63 1.95 -0.29 -2.83
N ILE A 64 2.15 -1.57 -3.16
CA ILE A 64 1.12 -2.42 -3.75
C ILE A 64 -0.10 -2.47 -2.82
N ILE A 65 0.13 -2.79 -1.54
CA ILE A 65 -0.93 -2.85 -0.52
C ILE A 65 -1.61 -1.50 -0.32
N ALA A 66 -0.87 -0.39 -0.32
CA ALA A 66 -1.44 0.94 -0.22
C ALA A 66 -2.36 1.26 -1.41
N ILE A 67 -1.96 0.92 -2.64
CA ILE A 67 -2.80 1.14 -3.83
C ILE A 67 -4.04 0.24 -3.79
N GLN A 68 -3.91 -1.03 -3.39
CA GLN A 68 -5.08 -1.91 -3.20
C GLN A 68 -6.07 -1.34 -2.17
N ASN A 69 -5.55 -0.74 -1.09
CA ASN A 69 -6.38 -0.04 -0.11
C ASN A 69 -7.11 1.15 -0.73
N ASP A 70 -6.41 1.98 -1.50
CA ASP A 70 -6.95 3.16 -2.18
C ASP A 70 -8.08 2.79 -3.16
N PHE A 71 -7.95 1.66 -3.88
CA PHE A 71 -9.03 1.12 -4.72
C PHE A 71 -10.22 0.65 -3.89
N ALA A 72 -9.99 -0.09 -2.80
CA ALA A 72 -11.06 -0.58 -1.95
C ALA A 72 -11.79 0.54 -1.19
N SER A 73 -11.12 1.68 -0.94
CA SER A 73 -11.65 2.79 -0.15
C SER A 73 -12.21 3.96 -0.97
N ILE A 74 -12.04 3.98 -2.29
CA ILE A 74 -12.36 5.15 -3.13
C ILE A 74 -13.80 5.64 -2.97
N GLU A 75 -14.79 4.74 -2.89
CA GLU A 75 -16.20 5.12 -2.80
C GLU A 75 -16.50 5.95 -1.54
N LYS A 76 -15.94 5.57 -0.39
CA LYS A 76 -16.14 6.32 0.85
C LYS A 76 -15.29 7.59 0.90
N GLU A 77 -14.12 7.60 0.26
CA GLU A 77 -13.19 8.73 0.30
C GLU A 77 -13.67 9.87 -0.61
N LEU A 78 -14.32 9.56 -1.73
CA LEU A 78 -15.01 10.55 -2.56
C LEU A 78 -16.08 11.34 -1.78
N ALA A 79 -16.64 10.77 -0.72
CA ALA A 79 -17.64 11.42 0.12
C ALA A 79 -17.04 12.32 1.22
N ILE A 80 -15.72 12.40 1.37
CA ILE A 80 -15.04 13.14 2.44
C ILE A 80 -14.12 14.19 1.84
N ASP A 81 -14.41 15.47 2.07
CA ASP A 81 -13.71 16.59 1.42
C ASP A 81 -12.24 16.78 1.85
N THR A 82 -11.83 16.17 2.95
CA THR A 82 -10.45 16.17 3.46
C THR A 82 -9.63 14.97 2.99
N GLU A 83 -10.24 13.99 2.30
CA GLU A 83 -9.51 12.85 1.76
C GLU A 83 -8.85 13.23 0.43
N VAL A 84 -7.56 13.58 0.55
CA VAL A 84 -6.70 14.01 -0.57
C VAL A 84 -5.51 13.06 -0.79
N LEU A 85 -5.44 11.96 -0.04
CA LEU A 85 -4.32 11.02 0.02
C LEU A 85 -4.69 9.64 -0.50
N ASN A 86 -5.34 9.63 -1.66
CA ASN A 86 -5.65 8.44 -2.44
C ASN A 86 -5.04 8.60 -3.84
N ILE A 87 -4.37 7.59 -4.35
CA ILE A 87 -3.65 7.65 -5.64
C ILE A 87 -4.56 8.03 -6.80
N ILE A 88 -5.80 7.53 -6.81
CA ILE A 88 -6.78 7.83 -7.86
C ILE A 88 -7.15 9.32 -7.80
N LEU A 89 -7.37 9.86 -6.60
CA LEU A 89 -7.71 11.28 -6.42
C LEU A 89 -6.53 12.19 -6.77
N VAL A 90 -5.31 11.82 -6.39
CA VAL A 90 -4.09 12.58 -6.70
C VAL A 90 -3.79 12.57 -8.20
N ILE A 91 -3.87 11.42 -8.87
CA ILE A 91 -3.68 11.33 -10.33
C ILE A 91 -4.72 12.19 -11.06
N ARG A 92 -5.99 12.08 -10.66
CA ARG A 92 -7.07 12.91 -11.20
C ARG A 92 -6.76 14.40 -11.06
N HIS A 93 -6.35 14.84 -9.87
CA HIS A 93 -6.03 16.24 -9.61
C HIS A 93 -4.79 16.72 -10.38
N GLN A 94 -3.69 15.97 -10.32
CA GLN A 94 -2.40 16.35 -10.89
C GLN A 94 -2.43 16.41 -12.42
N TYR A 95 -3.04 15.41 -13.06
CA TYR A 95 -3.06 15.29 -14.52
C TYR A 95 -4.35 15.82 -15.15
N LYS A 96 -5.33 16.27 -14.34
CA LYS A 96 -6.62 16.81 -14.80
C LYS A 96 -7.38 15.85 -15.72
N VAL A 97 -7.35 14.56 -15.37
CA VAL A 97 -8.02 13.48 -16.11
C VAL A 97 -9.36 13.11 -15.47
N SER A 98 -10.15 12.25 -16.13
CA SER A 98 -11.36 11.71 -15.52
C SER A 98 -11.02 10.75 -14.38
N ILE A 99 -12.02 10.41 -13.54
CA ILE A 99 -11.83 9.38 -12.50
C ILE A 99 -11.49 8.02 -13.12
N GLU A 100 -12.08 7.70 -14.27
CA GLU A 100 -11.84 6.45 -14.99
C GLU A 100 -10.39 6.35 -15.49
N GLU A 101 -9.89 7.42 -16.11
CA GLU A 101 -8.50 7.48 -16.55
C GLU A 101 -7.53 7.46 -15.37
N ALA A 102 -7.90 8.08 -14.25
CA ALA A 102 -7.10 8.01 -13.02
C ALA A 102 -7.06 6.59 -12.43
N CYS A 103 -8.17 5.85 -12.47
CA CYS A 103 -8.21 4.44 -12.10
C CYS A 103 -7.32 3.58 -13.01
N LYS A 104 -7.37 3.80 -14.33
CA LYS A 104 -6.52 3.07 -15.30
C LYS A 104 -5.04 3.31 -15.00
N GLU A 105 -4.65 4.55 -14.77
CA GLU A 105 -3.26 4.89 -14.46
C GLU A 105 -2.81 4.36 -13.09
N ALA A 106 -3.66 4.43 -12.07
CA ALA A 106 -3.37 3.84 -10.77
C ALA A 106 -3.18 2.31 -10.86
N MET A 107 -4.01 1.63 -11.66
CA MET A 107 -3.88 0.19 -11.90
C MET A 107 -2.61 -0.14 -12.67
N ARG A 108 -2.27 0.66 -13.69
CA ARG A 108 -1.01 0.50 -14.45
C ARG A 108 0.21 0.58 -13.52
N ILE A 109 0.26 1.56 -12.61
CA ILE A 109 1.34 1.71 -11.63
C ILE A 109 1.38 0.53 -10.65
N HIS A 110 0.21 0.07 -10.18
CA HIS A 110 0.11 -1.13 -9.34
C HIS A 110 0.70 -2.35 -10.05
N ASP A 111 0.31 -2.58 -11.30
CA ASP A 111 0.76 -3.74 -12.07
C ASP A 111 2.26 -3.68 -12.36
N GLU A 112 2.83 -2.49 -12.59
CA GLU A 112 4.28 -2.32 -12.68
C GLU A 112 5.01 -2.71 -11.39
N TYR A 113 4.49 -2.32 -10.22
CA TYR A 113 5.07 -2.73 -8.94
C TYR A 113 4.93 -4.22 -8.68
N VAL A 114 3.80 -4.83 -9.05
CA VAL A 114 3.61 -6.28 -8.93
C VAL A 114 4.59 -7.02 -9.84
N ASN A 115 4.72 -6.59 -11.10
CA ASN A 115 5.66 -7.20 -12.05
C ASN A 115 7.10 -7.10 -11.55
N GLU A 116 7.50 -5.94 -11.03
CA GLU A 116 8.82 -5.77 -10.43
C GLU A 116 9.02 -6.66 -9.19
N PHE A 117 8.01 -6.76 -8.32
CA PHE A 117 8.09 -7.62 -7.14
C PHE A 117 8.29 -9.09 -7.53
N VAL A 118 7.53 -9.57 -8.52
CA VAL A 118 7.63 -10.95 -9.03
C VAL A 118 9.00 -11.20 -9.67
N GLU A 119 9.50 -10.24 -10.46
CA GLU A 119 10.83 -10.33 -11.07
C GLU A 119 11.93 -10.44 -10.01
N LEU A 120 11.86 -9.61 -8.96
CA LEU A 120 12.79 -9.65 -7.84
C LEU A 120 12.67 -10.96 -7.05
N GLN A 121 11.45 -11.45 -6.82
CA GLN A 121 11.23 -12.73 -6.14
C GLN A 121 11.88 -13.91 -6.90
N GLN A 122 11.84 -13.89 -8.23
CA GLN A 122 12.43 -14.94 -9.07
C GLN A 122 13.97 -14.87 -9.15
N HIS A 123 14.54 -13.70 -8.89
CA HIS A 123 15.97 -13.42 -9.05
C HIS A 123 16.63 -12.96 -7.75
N LEU A 124 16.28 -13.62 -6.63
CA LEU A 124 16.89 -13.31 -5.34
C LEU A 124 18.43 -13.45 -5.41
N PRO A 125 19.18 -12.53 -4.78
CA PRO A 125 20.60 -12.70 -4.55
C PRO A 125 20.90 -14.01 -3.80
N ASP A 126 22.10 -14.53 -3.97
CA ASP A 126 22.57 -15.67 -3.17
C ASP A 126 22.79 -15.22 -1.71
N PHE A 127 21.89 -15.67 -0.82
CA PHE A 127 21.99 -15.43 0.62
C PHE A 127 22.66 -16.60 1.37
N GLY A 128 23.31 -17.51 0.65
CA GLY A 128 24.09 -18.63 1.20
C GLY A 128 23.24 -19.52 2.10
N VAL A 129 23.65 -19.68 3.36
CA VAL A 129 22.94 -20.53 4.34
C VAL A 129 21.51 -20.07 4.61
N HIS A 130 21.19 -18.80 4.34
CA HIS A 130 19.86 -18.22 4.54
C HIS A 130 18.96 -18.30 3.30
N GLN A 131 19.44 -18.84 2.18
CA GLN A 131 18.73 -18.82 0.89
C GLN A 131 17.28 -19.32 0.98
N LYS A 132 17.08 -20.53 1.53
CA LYS A 132 15.75 -21.15 1.65
C LYS A 132 14.80 -20.36 2.56
N ASP A 133 15.34 -19.79 3.63
CA ASP A 133 14.54 -18.97 4.55
C ASP A 133 14.18 -17.62 3.93
N MET A 134 15.06 -17.04 3.11
CA MET A 134 14.78 -15.82 2.36
C MET A 134 13.76 -16.05 1.24
N GLU A 135 13.83 -17.18 0.53
CA GLU A 135 12.78 -17.58 -0.43
C GLU A 135 11.41 -17.70 0.26
N ARG A 136 11.38 -18.34 1.44
CA ARG A 136 10.16 -18.43 2.26
C ARG A 136 9.69 -17.06 2.73
N PHE A 137 10.58 -16.22 3.21
CA PHE A 137 10.28 -14.86 3.64
C PHE A 137 9.61 -14.05 2.53
N VAL A 138 10.20 -14.02 1.33
CA VAL A 138 9.66 -13.27 0.18
C VAL A 138 8.36 -13.89 -0.32
N HIS A 139 8.23 -15.21 -0.29
CA HIS A 139 6.95 -15.87 -0.59
C HIS A 139 5.83 -15.42 0.36
N TYR A 140 6.10 -15.33 1.66
CA TYR A 140 5.10 -14.87 2.63
C TYR A 140 4.76 -13.39 2.46
N MET A 141 5.69 -12.55 2.00
CA MET A 141 5.37 -11.17 1.60
C MET A 141 4.34 -11.15 0.45
N ALA A 142 4.49 -12.03 -0.54
CA ALA A 142 3.49 -12.18 -1.61
C ALA A 142 2.13 -12.66 -1.08
N LEU A 143 2.12 -13.52 -0.06
CA LEU A 143 0.89 -13.93 0.63
C LEU A 143 0.24 -12.78 1.39
N MET A 144 1.00 -11.84 1.96
CA MET A 144 0.42 -10.64 2.57
C MET A 144 -0.30 -9.77 1.54
N ILE A 145 0.31 -9.56 0.37
CA ILE A 145 -0.28 -8.78 -0.73
C ILE A 145 -1.60 -9.41 -1.20
N SER A 146 -1.57 -10.71 -1.54
CA SER A 146 -2.76 -11.42 -2.03
C SER A 146 -3.81 -11.66 -0.95
N GLY A 147 -3.40 -11.87 0.30
CA GLY A 147 -4.30 -12.02 1.44
C GLY A 147 -5.11 -10.75 1.71
N LEU A 148 -4.51 -9.58 1.53
CA LEU A 148 -5.22 -8.31 1.70
C LEU A 148 -6.24 -8.06 0.58
N GLU A 149 -5.88 -8.33 -0.68
CA GLU A 149 -6.83 -8.34 -1.81
C GLU A 149 -8.04 -9.24 -1.49
N ALA A 150 -7.78 -10.46 -1.04
CA ALA A 150 -8.83 -11.40 -0.71
C ALA A 150 -9.71 -10.89 0.44
N TRP A 151 -9.11 -10.20 1.43
CA TRP A 151 -9.86 -9.60 2.53
C TRP A 151 -10.81 -8.48 2.06
N TYR A 152 -10.39 -7.63 1.11
CA TYR A 152 -11.26 -6.60 0.54
C TYR A 152 -12.45 -7.19 -0.21
N HIS A 153 -12.20 -8.15 -1.11
CA HIS A 153 -13.21 -8.63 -2.05
C HIS A 153 -14.02 -9.82 -1.52
N LYS A 154 -13.34 -10.82 -0.95
CA LYS A 154 -13.94 -12.09 -0.49
C LYS A 154 -14.25 -12.08 1.01
N GLY A 155 -13.67 -11.15 1.76
CA GLY A 155 -13.92 -10.98 3.18
C GLY A 155 -15.29 -10.39 3.51
N ARG A 156 -15.64 -10.44 4.80
CA ARG A 156 -16.86 -9.87 5.38
C ARG A 156 -16.63 -8.51 6.04
N SER A 157 -15.57 -7.81 5.64
CA SER A 157 -15.23 -6.50 6.20
C SER A 157 -16.34 -5.49 5.89
N THR A 158 -16.96 -4.95 6.95
CA THR A 158 -17.97 -3.88 6.82
C THR A 158 -17.32 -2.53 6.52
N ARG A 159 -16.02 -2.38 6.80
CA ARG A 159 -15.26 -1.12 6.67
C ARG A 159 -15.33 -0.49 5.28
N TYR A 160 -15.34 -1.30 4.22
CA TYR A 160 -15.33 -0.83 2.82
C TYR A 160 -16.69 -0.95 2.13
N LYS A 161 -17.57 -1.82 2.64
CA LYS A 161 -18.85 -2.17 1.99
C LYS A 161 -20.06 -1.50 2.66
N THR A 162 -19.91 -0.94 3.87
CA THR A 162 -21.03 -0.42 4.65
C THR A 162 -20.81 1.05 4.99
N PRO A 163 -21.67 1.97 4.49
CA PRO A 163 -21.61 3.39 4.86
C PRO A 163 -21.68 3.58 6.37
N GLY A 164 -20.75 4.35 6.94
CA GLY A 164 -20.70 4.63 8.38
C GLY A 164 -20.10 3.52 9.26
N ALA A 165 -19.69 2.38 8.70
CA ALA A 165 -18.97 1.33 9.42
C ALA A 165 -17.45 1.58 9.51
N TYR A 166 -17.03 2.83 9.32
CA TYR A 166 -15.65 3.30 9.47
C TYR A 166 -15.63 4.51 10.39
N PRO A 167 -14.55 4.72 11.18
CA PRO A 167 -14.44 5.88 12.06
C PRO A 167 -14.64 7.18 11.28
N ALA A 168 -15.46 8.08 11.82
CA ALA A 168 -15.61 9.41 11.26
C ALA A 168 -14.31 10.19 11.48
N PRO A 169 -13.78 10.89 10.46
CA PRO A 169 -12.63 11.74 10.65
C PRO A 169 -12.98 12.87 11.63
N GLU A 170 -12.07 13.18 12.54
CA GLU A 170 -12.20 14.31 13.49
C GLU A 170 -12.29 15.65 12.73
N TYR A 171 -11.60 15.72 11.58
CA TYR A 171 -11.58 16.85 10.66
C TYR A 171 -11.97 16.35 9.26
N GLY A 172 -13.16 16.69 8.79
CA GLY A 172 -13.68 16.31 7.46
C GLY A 172 -15.21 16.29 7.46
N ARG A 173 -15.85 16.97 6.52
CA ARG A 173 -17.32 16.94 6.37
C ARG A 173 -17.69 15.96 5.28
N ARG A 174 -18.78 15.22 5.47
CA ARG A 174 -19.38 14.47 4.37
C ARG A 174 -19.88 15.48 3.33
N VAL A 175 -19.47 15.28 2.08
CA VAL A 175 -20.03 16.03 0.95
C VAL A 175 -21.38 15.38 0.65
N LEU A 176 -22.46 16.15 0.81
CA LEU A 176 -23.84 15.74 0.54
C LEU A 176 -24.07 15.55 -0.96
#